data_AF-A0A8B8AQD1-F1
#
_entry.id   AF-A0A8B8AQD1-F1
#
_cell.length_a   1.000
_cell.length_b   1.000
_cell.length_c   1.000
_cell.angle_alpha   90.00
_cell.angle_beta   90.00
_cell.angle_gamma   90.00
#
_symmetry.space_group_name_H-M   'P 1'
#
loop_
_entity.id
_entity.type
_entity.pdbx_description
1 polymer ?
#
loop_
_entity_poly.entity_id
_entity_poly.type
_entity_poly.pdbx_seq_one_letter_code
_entity_poly.pdbx_strand_id
1 'polypeptide(L)'
;MLQTTWIALILGFWSSLYLLDAYLKSNKTYSRHYYNFLERTGFSVSICQFRWYSTFFNRSFVRLGQWRPRLLRLWFTVGVLFGLVAMLLSVCLLTLLVINTLRKQPVDQQVLTPVMPGVNLPASQLSYYLLTLLVCGILHEMGHAIAAVRENVRVNGFGLFLLILYPGAYVDLSSEHLQVVSPLRQLRIYCAGVWHNFVIVIFALIVLFILPILLIPFYSTGSAVVITQVSENSAVSGPRGLAVGDPVTSISGCRVTDIDDWHSCVSHSIKEESIGHCLSREKITELDSTPKNLSDVAKAVDCCNSTSSTHLCFKYHIKSKSQDKYACLPARMTTDRPMCKYQSDCYIPKADMVCVYPALDNVTKLLQVFHGRKPPLLFLGHPLDLHYSVMLSNYVPKSSIIPLNLPYVLETFSKYLISLSGALVILNVVPCYALDGQWICHAFIELSLASVIPDREMRGLLYSVIILYGTALLLVNVILAMWMLFT
;
A
#
# COMPACT_ATOMS: atom_id res chain seq x y z
N MET A 1 4.76 25.71 5.12
CA MET A 1 4.34 26.40 3.87
C MET A 1 3.64 25.48 2.86
N LEU A 2 4.05 24.22 2.66
CA LEU A 2 3.33 23.31 1.75
C LEU A 2 1.92 22.92 2.24
N GLN A 3 1.70 22.69 3.54
CA GLN A 3 0.35 22.31 4.03
C GLN A 3 -0.68 23.44 3.89
N THR A 4 -0.29 24.68 4.14
CA THR A 4 -1.18 25.86 4.00
C THR A 4 -1.55 26.13 2.55
N THR A 5 -0.66 25.83 1.59
CA THR A 5 -0.96 25.98 0.16
C THR A 5 -1.93 24.92 -0.34
N TRP A 6 -1.82 23.65 0.10
CA TRP A 6 -2.78 22.61 -0.23
C TRP A 6 -4.20 22.89 0.27
N ILE A 7 -4.33 23.37 1.52
CA ILE A 7 -5.64 23.75 2.07
C ILE A 7 -6.24 24.90 1.28
N ALA A 8 -5.44 25.93 0.96
CA ALA A 8 -5.89 27.06 0.15
C ALA A 8 -6.33 26.63 -1.27
N LEU A 9 -5.61 25.68 -1.89
CA LEU A 9 -5.97 25.14 -3.20
C LEU A 9 -7.30 24.35 -3.15
N ILE A 10 -7.50 23.51 -2.14
CA ILE A 10 -8.73 22.73 -1.98
C ILE A 10 -9.93 23.67 -1.74
N LEU A 11 -9.80 24.63 -0.82
CA LEU A 11 -10.85 25.60 -0.53
C LEU A 11 -11.12 26.50 -1.74
N GLY A 12 -10.07 26.94 -2.44
CA GLY A 12 -10.18 27.73 -3.67
C GLY A 12 -10.89 26.97 -4.79
N PHE A 13 -10.57 25.68 -4.98
CA PHE A 13 -11.25 24.80 -5.93
C PHE A 13 -12.74 24.67 -5.62
N TRP A 14 -13.11 24.31 -4.39
CA TRP A 14 -14.51 24.16 -3.99
C TRP A 14 -15.28 25.47 -4.04
N SER A 15 -14.66 26.59 -3.67
CA SER A 15 -15.26 27.92 -3.79
C SER A 15 -15.50 28.30 -5.25
N SER A 16 -14.52 28.06 -6.12
CA SER A 16 -14.64 28.30 -7.56
C SER A 16 -15.75 27.46 -8.18
N LEU A 17 -15.82 26.16 -7.84
CA LEU A 17 -16.86 25.26 -8.32
C LEU A 17 -18.26 25.71 -7.89
N TYR A 18 -18.43 26.11 -6.63
CA TYR A 18 -19.70 26.62 -6.12
C TYR A 18 -20.11 27.94 -6.77
N LEU A 19 -19.17 28.88 -6.92
CA LEU A 19 -19.43 30.16 -7.58
C LEU A 19 -19.77 29.97 -9.07
N LEU A 20 -19.11 29.03 -9.74
CA LEU A 20 -19.42 28.68 -11.12
C LEU A 20 -20.83 28.09 -11.25
N ASP A 21 -21.21 27.16 -10.37
CA ASP A 21 -22.57 26.59 -10.34
C ASP A 21 -23.63 27.68 -10.09
N ALA A 22 -23.39 28.57 -9.12
CA ALA A 22 -24.27 29.69 -8.81
C ALA A 22 -24.38 30.68 -9.99
N TYR A 23 -23.27 30.98 -10.65
CA TYR A 23 -23.23 31.85 -11.83
C TYR A 23 -24.04 31.26 -13.00
N LEU A 24 -23.83 29.97 -13.31
CA LEU A 24 -24.54 29.28 -14.38
C LEU A 24 -26.05 29.19 -14.11
N LYS A 25 -26.46 29.00 -12.84
CA LYS A 25 -27.87 29.02 -12.43
C LYS A 25 -28.51 30.41 -12.51
N SER A 26 -27.74 31.47 -12.23
CA SER A 26 -28.22 32.86 -12.22
C SER A 26 -28.29 33.48 -13.62
N ASN A 27 -27.39 33.10 -14.54
CA ASN A 27 -27.31 33.71 -15.86
C ASN A 27 -28.50 33.31 -16.76
N LYS A 28 -29.33 34.29 -17.13
CA LYS A 28 -30.57 34.10 -17.92
C LYS A 28 -30.36 33.33 -19.23
N THR A 29 -29.19 33.45 -19.86
CA THR A 29 -28.91 32.82 -21.16
C THR A 29 -28.61 31.33 -21.02
N TYR A 30 -27.88 30.94 -19.98
CA TYR A 30 -27.38 29.57 -19.81
C TYR A 30 -28.16 28.75 -18.79
N SER A 31 -28.91 29.40 -17.88
CA SER A 31 -29.58 28.72 -16.76
C SER A 31 -30.47 27.58 -17.22
N ARG A 32 -31.31 27.78 -18.25
CA ARG A 32 -32.20 26.73 -18.75
C ARG A 32 -31.45 25.52 -19.30
N HIS A 33 -30.36 25.75 -20.05
CA HIS A 33 -29.53 24.66 -20.56
C HIS A 33 -28.79 23.94 -19.44
N TYR A 34 -28.31 24.68 -18.45
CA TYR A 34 -27.60 24.13 -17.30
C TYR A 34 -28.53 23.32 -16.38
N TYR A 35 -29.74 23.81 -16.07
CA TYR A 35 -30.75 23.04 -15.32
C TYR A 35 -31.12 21.75 -16.04
N ASN A 36 -31.39 21.82 -17.35
CA ASN A 36 -31.66 20.63 -18.15
C ASN A 36 -30.47 19.66 -18.16
N PHE A 37 -29.23 20.16 -18.19
CA PHE A 37 -28.03 19.36 -18.10
C PHE A 37 -27.91 18.66 -16.74
N LEU A 38 -28.09 19.39 -15.63
CA LEU A 38 -28.04 18.84 -14.27
C LEU A 38 -29.13 17.79 -14.06
N GLU A 39 -30.35 18.03 -14.54
CA GLU A 39 -31.46 17.08 -14.44
C GLU A 39 -31.21 15.81 -15.26
N ARG A 40 -30.66 15.95 -16.48
CA ARG A 40 -30.33 14.80 -17.35
C ARG A 40 -29.16 13.97 -16.83
N THR A 41 -28.16 14.62 -16.26
CA THR A 41 -26.95 13.94 -15.75
C THR A 41 -27.09 13.46 -14.32
N GLY A 42 -28.02 14.05 -13.56
CA GLY A 42 -28.21 13.80 -12.13
C GLY A 42 -27.15 14.44 -11.24
N PHE A 43 -26.44 15.46 -11.72
CA PHE A 43 -25.43 16.16 -10.92
C PHE A 43 -26.04 17.24 -10.03
N SER A 44 -25.51 17.37 -8.82
CA SER A 44 -25.82 18.49 -7.93
C SER A 44 -24.57 18.96 -7.20
N VAL A 45 -24.33 20.26 -7.23
CA VAL A 45 -23.23 20.92 -6.52
C VAL A 45 -23.80 21.62 -5.28
N SER A 46 -23.17 21.40 -4.13
CA SER A 46 -23.41 22.10 -2.87
C SER A 46 -22.09 22.53 -2.25
N ILE A 47 -22.13 23.29 -1.16
CA ILE A 47 -20.92 23.78 -0.49
C ILE A 47 -20.02 22.59 -0.11
N CYS A 48 -18.79 22.58 -0.62
CA CYS A 48 -17.78 21.53 -0.42
C CYS A 48 -18.21 20.10 -0.80
N GLN A 49 -19.30 19.95 -1.57
CA GLN A 49 -19.82 18.63 -1.92
C GLN A 49 -20.34 18.59 -3.36
N PHE A 50 -19.89 17.57 -4.08
CA PHE A 50 -20.41 17.21 -5.38
C PHE A 50 -21.22 15.92 -5.24
N ARG A 51 -22.40 15.82 -5.87
CA ARG A 51 -23.20 14.59 -5.89
C ARG A 51 -23.60 14.23 -7.31
N TRP A 52 -23.70 12.93 -7.53
CA TRP A 52 -24.28 12.32 -8.71
C TRP A 52 -25.38 11.36 -8.29
N TYR A 53 -26.53 11.43 -8.93
CA TYR A 53 -27.69 10.57 -8.69
C TYR A 53 -28.11 9.89 -9.99
N SER A 54 -28.39 8.59 -9.93
CA SER A 54 -28.80 7.82 -11.10
C SER A 54 -29.77 6.70 -10.75
N THR A 55 -30.76 6.49 -11.61
CA THR A 55 -31.70 5.37 -11.55
C THR A 55 -31.26 4.20 -12.43
N PHE A 56 -30.12 4.33 -13.12
CA PHE A 56 -29.60 3.34 -14.07
C PHE A 56 -29.45 1.95 -13.45
N PHE A 57 -28.94 1.88 -12.22
CA PHE A 57 -28.67 0.62 -11.52
C PHE A 57 -29.93 -0.08 -10.98
N ASN A 58 -31.08 0.60 -10.92
CA ASN A 58 -32.30 0.06 -10.31
C ASN A 58 -32.73 -1.27 -10.95
N ARG A 59 -32.65 -1.38 -12.28
CA ARG A 59 -32.97 -2.63 -12.99
C ARG A 59 -32.03 -3.78 -12.59
N SER A 60 -30.75 -3.48 -12.41
CA SER A 60 -29.76 -4.46 -11.96
C SER A 60 -30.03 -4.90 -10.52
N PHE A 61 -30.36 -3.98 -9.62
CA PHE A 61 -30.74 -4.31 -8.24
C PHE A 61 -32.00 -5.16 -8.18
N VAL A 62 -33.01 -4.88 -9.01
CA VAL A 62 -34.20 -5.73 -9.11
C VAL A 62 -33.85 -7.15 -9.55
N ARG A 63 -33.04 -7.29 -10.61
CA ARG A 63 -32.58 -8.60 -11.08
C ARG A 63 -31.79 -9.36 -10.01
N LEU A 64 -30.85 -8.70 -9.35
CA LEU A 64 -30.02 -9.29 -8.30
C LEU A 64 -30.86 -9.65 -7.07
N GLY A 65 -31.75 -8.78 -6.58
CA GLY A 65 -32.59 -9.04 -5.40
C GLY A 65 -33.68 -10.10 -5.62
N GLN A 66 -34.02 -10.40 -6.88
CA GLN A 66 -34.91 -11.50 -7.26
C GLN A 66 -34.15 -12.79 -7.60
N TRP A 67 -32.82 -12.76 -7.67
CA TRP A 67 -32.01 -13.93 -7.96
C TRP A 67 -32.04 -14.92 -6.80
N ARG A 68 -32.54 -16.15 -7.04
CA ARG A 68 -32.60 -17.25 -6.04
C ARG A 68 -33.08 -16.76 -4.66
N PRO A 69 -34.37 -16.39 -4.52
CA PRO A 69 -34.87 -15.65 -3.36
C PRO A 69 -34.70 -16.34 -2.00
N ARG A 70 -34.66 -17.69 -2.00
CA ARG A 70 -34.39 -18.47 -0.77
C ARG A 70 -32.95 -18.27 -0.27
N LEU A 71 -31.98 -18.27 -1.18
CA LEU A 71 -30.57 -18.08 -0.84
C LEU A 71 -30.33 -16.66 -0.35
N LEU A 72 -30.87 -15.65 -1.03
CA LEU A 72 -30.74 -14.26 -0.58
C LEU A 72 -31.41 -14.02 0.77
N ARG A 73 -32.58 -14.60 1.03
CA ARG A 73 -33.21 -14.49 2.35
C ARG A 73 -32.32 -15.09 3.44
N LEU A 74 -31.72 -16.27 3.20
CA LEU A 74 -30.79 -16.88 4.13
C LEU A 74 -29.54 -16.00 4.33
N TRP A 75 -28.95 -15.53 3.23
CA TRP A 75 -27.80 -14.63 3.21
C TRP A 75 -28.00 -13.39 4.09
N PHE A 76 -29.10 -12.66 3.90
CA PHE A 76 -29.41 -11.48 4.70
C PHE A 76 -29.83 -11.82 6.13
N THR A 77 -30.38 -13.02 6.39
CA THR A 77 -30.68 -13.46 7.75
C THR A 77 -29.40 -13.76 8.54
N VAL A 78 -28.40 -14.37 7.92
CA VAL A 78 -27.04 -14.48 8.48
C VAL A 78 -26.45 -13.08 8.72
N GLY A 79 -26.65 -12.17 7.77
CA GLY A 79 -26.26 -10.76 7.92
C GLY A 79 -26.88 -10.06 9.13
N VAL A 80 -28.14 -10.34 9.48
CA VAL A 80 -28.76 -9.81 10.71
C VAL A 80 -28.07 -10.35 11.96
N LEU A 81 -27.83 -11.67 12.03
CA LEU A 81 -27.12 -12.27 13.17
C LEU A 81 -25.73 -11.64 13.32
N PHE A 82 -24.98 -11.53 12.22
CA PHE A 82 -23.67 -10.88 12.21
C PHE A 82 -23.76 -9.41 12.64
N GLY A 83 -24.70 -8.63 12.09
CA GLY A 83 -24.85 -7.21 12.39
C GLY A 83 -25.15 -6.95 13.86
N LEU A 84 -26.02 -7.75 14.49
CA LEU A 84 -26.33 -7.62 15.92
C LEU A 84 -25.12 -7.97 16.80
N VAL A 85 -24.37 -9.02 16.46
CA VAL A 85 -23.13 -9.37 17.17
C VAL A 85 -22.06 -8.29 16.97
N ALA A 86 -21.88 -7.81 15.74
CA ALA A 86 -20.95 -6.75 15.40
C ALA A 86 -21.28 -5.43 16.11
N MET A 87 -22.56 -5.10 16.31
CA MET A 87 -22.99 -3.94 17.12
C MET A 87 -22.45 -4.02 18.55
N LEU A 88 -22.63 -5.16 19.21
CA LEU A 88 -22.15 -5.38 20.58
C LEU A 88 -20.62 -5.34 20.64
N LEU A 89 -19.95 -6.02 19.69
CA LEU A 89 -18.49 -6.02 19.60
C LEU A 89 -17.91 -4.62 19.34
N SER A 90 -18.56 -3.83 18.48
CA SER A 90 -18.12 -2.47 18.16
C SER A 90 -18.20 -1.55 19.38
N VAL A 91 -19.32 -1.56 20.12
CA VAL A 91 -19.45 -0.78 21.36
C VAL A 91 -18.42 -1.23 22.40
N CYS A 92 -18.21 -2.54 22.55
CA CYS A 92 -17.18 -3.08 23.45
C CYS A 92 -15.76 -2.66 23.03
N LEU A 93 -15.45 -2.70 21.75
CA LEU A 93 -14.13 -2.34 21.23
C LEU A 93 -13.86 -0.84 21.41
N LEU A 94 -14.83 0.02 21.09
CA LEU A 94 -14.73 1.46 21.27
C LEU A 94 -14.62 1.89 22.73
N THR A 95 -15.31 1.21 23.64
CA THR A 95 -15.19 1.48 25.08
C THR A 95 -13.83 1.05 25.62
N LEU A 96 -13.34 -0.12 25.23
CA LEU A 96 -11.99 -0.58 25.57
C LEU A 96 -10.92 0.36 25.03
N LEU A 97 -11.08 0.88 23.80
CA LEU A 97 -10.15 1.84 23.19
C LEU A 97 -10.05 3.13 24.02
N VAL A 98 -11.19 3.69 24.45
CA VAL A 98 -11.20 4.86 25.34
C VAL A 98 -10.50 4.55 26.66
N ILE A 99 -10.83 3.44 27.31
CA ILE A 99 -10.25 3.06 28.61
C ILE A 99 -8.73 2.89 28.51
N ASN A 100 -8.26 2.17 27.50
CA ASN A 100 -6.82 1.90 27.33
C ASN A 100 -6.05 3.19 27.01
N THR A 101 -6.62 4.06 26.19
CA THR A 101 -6.04 5.38 25.87
C THR A 101 -5.93 6.25 27.14
N LEU A 102 -6.98 6.32 27.95
CA LEU A 102 -6.98 7.07 29.21
C LEU A 102 -6.00 6.49 30.25
N ARG A 103 -5.79 5.16 30.24
CA ARG A 103 -4.83 4.49 31.13
C ARG A 103 -3.38 4.56 30.64
N LYS A 104 -3.09 5.25 29.53
CA LYS A 104 -1.76 5.35 28.90
C LYS A 104 -1.10 3.98 28.69
N GLN A 105 -1.88 2.92 28.49
CA GLN A 105 -1.30 1.63 28.11
C GLN A 105 -0.91 1.70 26.63
N PRO A 106 0.29 1.23 26.25
CA PRO A 106 0.67 1.14 24.85
C PRO A 106 -0.27 0.14 24.18
N VAL A 107 -1.26 0.66 23.45
CA VAL A 107 -2.02 -0.15 22.51
C VAL A 107 -1.20 -0.12 21.23
N ASP A 108 -0.42 -1.18 20.99
CA ASP A 108 0.52 -1.26 19.86
C ASP A 108 -0.14 -1.03 18.49
N GLN A 109 -1.48 -1.15 18.40
CA GLN A 109 -2.26 -0.81 17.21
C GLN A 109 -3.64 -0.26 17.59
N GLN A 110 -3.82 1.05 17.46
CA GLN A 110 -5.14 1.67 17.58
C GLN A 110 -5.96 1.34 16.32
N VAL A 111 -7.08 0.64 16.51
CA VAL A 111 -7.95 0.13 15.44
C VAL A 111 -8.61 1.26 14.62
N LEU A 112 -8.68 2.47 15.16
CA LEU A 112 -9.36 3.63 14.56
C LEU A 112 -8.50 4.89 14.63
N THR A 113 -7.29 4.87 14.06
CA THR A 113 -6.58 6.13 13.79
C THR A 113 -7.17 6.77 12.53
N PRO A 114 -7.66 8.02 12.57
CA PRO A 114 -8.12 8.69 11.37
C PRO A 114 -6.95 8.80 10.38
N VAL A 115 -7.21 8.42 9.14
CA VAL A 115 -6.18 8.44 8.09
C VAL A 115 -6.03 9.87 7.59
N MET A 116 -4.83 10.42 7.76
CA MET A 116 -4.43 11.77 7.37
C MET A 116 -3.33 11.68 6.31
N PRO A 117 -3.66 12.00 5.03
CA PRO A 117 -2.69 12.01 3.95
C PRO A 117 -1.48 12.90 4.28
N GLY A 118 -0.28 12.35 4.14
CA GLY A 118 0.99 13.02 4.44
C GLY A 118 1.42 12.97 5.92
N VAL A 119 0.61 12.42 6.82
CA VAL A 119 0.99 12.16 8.22
C VAL A 119 1.19 10.66 8.44
N ASN A 120 0.12 9.86 8.31
CA ASN A 120 0.15 8.41 8.48
C ASN A 120 -0.09 7.64 7.18
N LEU A 121 -0.36 8.33 6.06
CA LEU A 121 -0.52 7.74 4.74
C LEU A 121 0.37 8.46 3.71
N PRO A 122 1.32 7.77 3.05
CA PRO A 122 2.12 8.34 1.97
C PRO A 122 1.24 8.90 0.84
N ALA A 123 1.58 10.07 0.30
CA ALA A 123 0.80 10.71 -0.77
C ALA A 123 0.68 9.83 -2.03
N SER A 124 1.68 9.00 -2.32
CA SER A 124 1.65 8.02 -3.42
C SER A 124 0.59 6.93 -3.26
N GLN A 125 0.15 6.66 -2.01
CA GLN A 125 -0.87 5.66 -1.70
C GLN A 125 -2.29 6.27 -1.60
N LEU A 126 -2.42 7.60 -1.65
CA LEU A 126 -3.70 8.29 -1.51
C LEU A 126 -4.74 7.86 -2.55
N SER A 127 -4.31 7.65 -3.81
CA SER A 127 -5.22 7.22 -4.88
C SER A 127 -5.78 5.82 -4.63
N TYR A 128 -4.94 4.88 -4.18
CA TYR A 128 -5.37 3.53 -3.80
C TYR A 128 -6.36 3.58 -2.63
N TYR A 129 -6.07 4.40 -1.63
CA TYR A 129 -6.94 4.59 -0.48
C TYR A 129 -8.33 5.11 -0.88
N LEU A 130 -8.38 6.21 -1.65
CA LEU A 130 -9.65 6.82 -2.08
C LEU A 130 -10.45 5.90 -3.01
N LEU A 131 -9.78 5.19 -3.93
CA LEU A 131 -10.43 4.22 -4.80
C LEU A 131 -11.01 3.05 -4.00
N THR A 132 -10.26 2.52 -3.03
CA THR A 132 -10.71 1.41 -2.19
C THR A 132 -11.90 1.83 -1.33
N LEU A 133 -11.85 3.03 -0.74
CA LEU A 133 -12.93 3.60 0.04
C LEU A 133 -14.23 3.72 -0.79
N LEU A 134 -14.12 4.25 -2.02
CA LEU A 134 -15.24 4.34 -2.96
C LEU A 134 -15.82 2.95 -3.29
N VAL A 135 -14.96 1.97 -3.58
CA VAL A 135 -15.39 0.59 -3.88
C VAL A 135 -16.11 -0.04 -2.69
N CYS A 136 -15.58 0.12 -1.47
CA CYS A 136 -16.22 -0.38 -0.24
C CYS A 136 -17.58 0.29 -0.04
N GLY A 137 -17.66 1.61 -0.17
CA GLY A 137 -18.91 2.36 -0.04
C GLY A 137 -19.96 1.94 -1.08
N ILE A 138 -19.57 1.77 -2.34
CA ILE A 138 -20.49 1.28 -3.39
C ILE A 138 -21.05 -0.10 -3.03
N LEU A 139 -20.19 -1.05 -2.68
CA LEU A 139 -20.60 -2.42 -2.38
C LEU A 139 -21.45 -2.51 -1.10
N HIS A 140 -21.19 -1.65 -0.12
CA HIS A 140 -22.00 -1.48 1.08
C HIS A 140 -23.44 -1.06 0.73
N GLU A 141 -23.59 0.02 -0.03
CA GLU A 141 -24.90 0.54 -0.45
C GLU A 141 -25.65 -0.41 -1.39
N MET A 142 -24.91 -1.13 -2.24
CA MET A 142 -25.47 -2.23 -3.04
C MET A 142 -26.08 -3.31 -2.14
N GLY A 143 -25.47 -3.61 -0.99
CA GLY A 143 -26.02 -4.51 0.01
C GLY A 143 -27.42 -4.09 0.47
N HIS A 144 -27.58 -2.83 0.88
CA HIS A 144 -28.89 -2.27 1.26
C HIS A 144 -29.90 -2.33 0.11
N ALA A 145 -29.49 -1.95 -1.11
CA ALA A 145 -30.36 -1.95 -2.28
C ALA A 145 -30.89 -3.37 -2.60
N ILE A 146 -30.02 -4.38 -2.60
CA ILE A 146 -30.39 -5.77 -2.91
C ILE A 146 -31.29 -6.34 -1.81
N ALA A 147 -31.00 -6.04 -0.54
CA ALA A 147 -31.83 -6.44 0.59
C ALA A 147 -33.22 -5.79 0.55
N ALA A 148 -33.30 -4.50 0.22
CA ALA A 148 -34.55 -3.77 0.08
C ALA A 148 -35.44 -4.40 -0.98
N VAL A 149 -34.90 -4.68 -2.18
CA VAL A 149 -35.64 -5.38 -3.24
C VAL A 149 -36.13 -6.75 -2.76
N ARG A 150 -35.29 -7.52 -2.05
CA ARG A 150 -35.65 -8.85 -1.52
C ARG A 150 -36.79 -8.79 -0.49
N GLU A 151 -36.87 -7.72 0.28
CA GLU A 151 -37.93 -7.46 1.25
C GLU A 151 -39.12 -6.66 0.67
N ASN A 152 -39.17 -6.53 -0.66
CA ASN A 152 -40.20 -5.82 -1.43
C ASN A 152 -40.29 -4.31 -1.14
N VAL A 153 -39.18 -3.69 -0.74
CA VAL A 153 -39.02 -2.24 -0.59
C VAL A 153 -38.47 -1.68 -1.89
N ARG A 154 -39.05 -0.56 -2.35
CA ARG A 154 -38.66 0.10 -3.60
C ARG A 154 -37.35 0.86 -3.41
N VAL A 155 -36.43 0.67 -4.36
CA VAL A 155 -35.23 1.50 -4.54
C VAL A 155 -35.57 2.64 -5.51
N ASN A 156 -35.49 3.88 -5.05
CA ASN A 156 -35.75 5.07 -5.87
C ASN A 156 -34.57 5.34 -6.81
N GLY A 157 -33.35 5.24 -6.29
CA GLY A 157 -32.12 5.46 -7.05
C GLY A 157 -30.87 5.17 -6.23
N PHE A 158 -29.72 5.39 -6.87
CA PHE A 158 -28.40 5.24 -6.29
C PHE A 158 -27.59 6.50 -6.57
N GLY A 159 -26.78 6.93 -5.61
CA GLY A 159 -25.95 8.11 -5.79
C GLY A 159 -24.52 7.92 -5.30
N LEU A 160 -23.64 8.74 -5.86
CA LEU A 160 -22.28 8.93 -5.41
C LEU A 160 -22.13 10.38 -4.94
N PHE A 161 -21.25 10.62 -3.98
CA PHE A 161 -20.87 11.97 -3.59
C PHE A 161 -19.38 12.06 -3.33
N LEU A 162 -18.84 13.26 -3.49
CA LEU A 162 -17.50 13.63 -3.10
C LEU A 162 -17.61 14.81 -2.14
N LEU A 163 -17.25 14.60 -0.87
CA LEU A 163 -17.24 15.64 0.17
C LEU A 163 -15.78 16.03 0.44
N ILE A 164 -15.37 17.23 0.04
CA ILE A 164 -13.99 17.74 0.11
C ILE A 164 -12.99 16.86 -0.67
N LEU A 165 -12.60 15.72 -0.11
CA LEU A 165 -11.77 14.68 -0.72
C LEU A 165 -12.33 13.27 -0.51
N TYR A 166 -13.35 13.11 0.32
CA TYR A 166 -13.93 11.84 0.72
C TYR A 166 -14.99 11.39 -0.30
N PRO A 167 -14.73 10.32 -1.09
CA PRO A 167 -15.74 9.72 -1.94
C PRO A 167 -16.67 8.83 -1.10
N GLY A 168 -17.96 8.88 -1.41
CA GLY A 168 -18.97 8.04 -0.79
C GLY A 168 -20.07 7.66 -1.78
N ALA A 169 -20.87 6.68 -1.38
CA ALA A 169 -22.07 6.24 -2.08
C ALA A 169 -23.26 6.32 -1.13
N TYR A 170 -24.47 6.35 -1.68
CA TYR A 170 -25.71 6.20 -0.92
C TYR A 170 -26.77 5.54 -1.80
N VAL A 171 -27.66 4.75 -1.18
CA VAL A 171 -28.90 4.29 -1.83
C VAL A 171 -30.10 5.08 -1.32
N ASP A 172 -30.98 5.48 -2.24
CA ASP A 172 -32.24 6.15 -1.93
C ASP A 172 -33.37 5.11 -1.92
N LEU A 173 -33.90 4.82 -0.72
CA LEU A 173 -34.97 3.87 -0.47
C LEU A 173 -36.27 4.58 -0.12
N SER A 174 -37.41 4.01 -0.51
CA SER A 174 -38.72 4.55 -0.15
C SER A 174 -38.96 4.47 1.38
N SER A 175 -38.93 5.61 2.05
CA SER A 175 -39.22 5.74 3.49
C SER A 175 -40.62 5.25 3.86
N GLU A 176 -41.62 5.55 3.03
CA GLU A 176 -43.01 5.10 3.22
C GLU A 176 -43.09 3.57 3.25
N HIS A 177 -42.43 2.91 2.30
CA HIS A 177 -42.41 1.45 2.26
C HIS A 177 -41.63 0.88 3.45
N LEU A 178 -40.48 1.45 3.80
CA LEU A 178 -39.64 1.00 4.91
C LEU A 178 -40.38 1.02 6.26
N GLN A 179 -41.12 2.10 6.55
CA GLN A 179 -41.83 2.26 7.82
C GLN A 179 -42.96 1.24 8.02
N VAL A 180 -43.55 0.75 6.92
CA VAL A 180 -44.66 -0.22 6.97
C VAL A 180 -44.16 -1.66 7.09
N VAL A 181 -42.89 -1.94 6.76
CA VAL A 181 -42.34 -3.29 6.81
C VAL A 181 -42.07 -3.72 8.26
N SER A 182 -42.33 -4.99 8.58
CA SER A 182 -42.02 -5.59 9.89
C SER A 182 -40.55 -5.39 10.32
N PRO A 183 -40.25 -5.22 11.63
CA PRO A 183 -38.90 -4.95 12.15
C PRO A 183 -37.82 -5.94 11.72
N LEU A 184 -38.14 -7.25 11.62
CA LEU A 184 -37.16 -8.25 11.18
C LEU A 184 -36.70 -8.05 9.73
N ARG A 185 -37.60 -7.59 8.86
CA ARG A 185 -37.26 -7.31 7.46
C ARG A 185 -36.50 -5.99 7.35
N GLN A 186 -36.84 -4.99 8.16
CA GLN A 186 -36.04 -3.77 8.30
C GLN A 186 -34.61 -4.10 8.74
N LEU A 187 -34.42 -4.97 9.74
CA LEU A 187 -33.10 -5.43 10.16
C LEU A 187 -32.31 -6.08 9.02
N ARG A 188 -32.93 -6.90 8.17
CA ARG A 188 -32.25 -7.47 6.99
C ARG A 188 -31.76 -6.41 6.02
N ILE A 189 -32.49 -5.30 5.88
CA ILE A 189 -32.09 -4.18 5.03
C ILE A 189 -30.96 -3.40 5.70
N TYR A 190 -31.13 -2.96 6.96
CA TYR A 190 -30.15 -2.14 7.66
C TYR A 190 -28.84 -2.89 7.99
N CYS A 191 -28.87 -4.19 8.22
CA CYS A 191 -27.64 -4.98 8.43
C CYS A 191 -26.94 -5.35 7.11
N ALA A 192 -27.58 -5.13 5.95
CA ALA A 192 -27.07 -5.63 4.68
C ALA A 192 -25.75 -4.98 4.26
N GLY A 193 -25.60 -3.66 4.44
CA GLY A 193 -24.36 -2.95 4.09
C GLY A 193 -23.18 -3.42 4.94
N VAL A 194 -23.36 -3.46 6.27
CA VAL A 194 -22.36 -3.98 7.22
C VAL A 194 -21.99 -5.43 6.88
N TRP A 195 -22.96 -6.28 6.56
CA TRP A 195 -22.72 -7.66 6.13
C TRP A 195 -21.88 -7.75 4.83
N HIS A 196 -22.18 -6.93 3.83
CA HIS A 196 -21.40 -6.92 2.58
C HIS A 196 -19.96 -6.45 2.80
N ASN A 197 -19.74 -5.46 3.67
CA ASN A 197 -18.38 -5.07 4.05
C ASN A 197 -17.61 -6.21 4.71
N PHE A 198 -18.23 -6.93 5.64
CA PHE A 198 -17.58 -8.11 6.23
C PHE A 198 -17.25 -9.17 5.18
N VAL A 199 -18.15 -9.43 4.23
CA VAL A 199 -17.92 -10.38 3.14
C VAL A 199 -16.75 -9.93 2.24
N ILE A 200 -16.61 -8.62 1.98
CA ILE A 200 -15.45 -8.05 1.27
C ILE A 200 -14.15 -8.34 2.04
N VAL A 201 -14.14 -8.18 3.36
CA VAL A 201 -12.97 -8.50 4.19
C VAL A 201 -12.56 -9.97 4.01
N ILE A 202 -13.51 -10.90 4.13
CA ILE A 202 -13.24 -12.33 3.95
C ILE A 202 -12.76 -12.64 2.53
N PHE A 203 -13.42 -12.06 1.53
CA PHE A 203 -13.02 -12.23 0.13
C PHE A 203 -11.60 -11.70 -0.13
N ALA A 204 -11.27 -10.50 0.37
CA ALA A 204 -9.95 -9.90 0.22
C ALA A 204 -8.86 -10.68 0.98
N LEU A 205 -9.16 -11.25 2.15
CA LEU A 205 -8.25 -12.17 2.85
C LEU A 205 -7.97 -13.43 2.04
N ILE A 206 -9.01 -14.04 1.46
CA ILE A 206 -8.84 -15.21 0.59
C ILE A 206 -7.99 -14.85 -0.63
N VAL A 207 -8.31 -13.74 -1.31
CA VAL A 207 -7.54 -13.25 -2.47
C VAL A 207 -6.08 -13.01 -2.10
N LEU A 208 -5.81 -12.38 -0.96
CA LEU A 208 -4.45 -12.11 -0.49
C LEU A 208 -3.68 -13.41 -0.20
N PHE A 209 -4.33 -14.40 0.41
CA PHE A 209 -3.73 -15.71 0.69
C PHE A 209 -3.40 -16.49 -0.59
N ILE A 210 -4.29 -16.47 -1.58
CA ILE A 210 -4.06 -17.17 -2.87
C ILE A 210 -3.28 -16.33 -3.89
N LEU A 211 -2.94 -15.08 -3.57
CA LEU A 211 -2.28 -14.15 -4.51
C LEU A 211 -1.00 -14.72 -5.11
N PRO A 212 -0.08 -15.35 -4.36
CA PRO A 212 1.12 -15.95 -4.94
C PRO A 212 0.79 -16.97 -6.03
N ILE A 213 -0.25 -17.80 -5.81
CA ILE A 213 -0.72 -18.83 -6.75
C ILE A 213 -1.32 -18.18 -7.99
N LEU A 214 -2.15 -17.14 -7.82
CA LEU A 214 -2.74 -16.38 -8.93
C LEU A 214 -1.69 -15.72 -9.83
N LEU A 215 -0.53 -15.38 -9.27
CA LEU A 215 0.56 -14.72 -9.99
C LEU A 215 1.50 -15.68 -10.73
N ILE A 216 1.54 -16.98 -10.39
CA ILE A 216 2.42 -17.99 -11.03
C ILE A 216 2.35 -18.00 -12.57
N PRO A 217 1.18 -17.84 -13.23
CA PRO A 217 1.13 -17.82 -14.69
C PRO A 217 1.95 -16.68 -15.30
N PHE A 218 2.00 -15.53 -14.62
CA PHE A 218 2.57 -14.27 -15.13
C PHE A 218 3.98 -13.97 -14.61
N TYR A 219 4.31 -14.47 -13.41
CA TYR A 219 5.58 -14.20 -12.74
C TYR A 219 6.29 -15.49 -12.34
N SER A 220 7.61 -15.46 -12.35
CA SER A 220 8.48 -16.48 -11.76
C SER A 220 9.06 -15.96 -10.44
N THR A 221 9.20 -16.84 -9.47
CA THR A 221 9.79 -16.58 -8.16
C THR A 221 10.95 -17.56 -7.91
N GLY A 222 11.89 -17.21 -7.02
CA GLY A 222 12.96 -18.11 -6.58
C GLY A 222 14.13 -18.29 -7.54
N SER A 223 14.22 -17.49 -8.61
CA SER A 223 15.37 -17.52 -9.55
C SER A 223 16.23 -16.26 -9.49
N ALA A 224 15.61 -15.13 -9.18
CA ALA A 224 16.21 -13.79 -9.15
C ALA A 224 15.25 -12.84 -8.44
N VAL A 225 15.76 -11.68 -8.01
CA VAL A 225 14.93 -10.54 -7.59
C VAL A 225 14.93 -9.48 -8.68
N VAL A 226 13.80 -8.80 -8.89
CA VAL A 226 13.70 -7.74 -9.90
C VAL A 226 13.75 -6.36 -9.27
N ILE A 227 14.47 -5.43 -9.89
CA ILE A 227 14.53 -4.04 -9.46
C ILE A 227 13.26 -3.32 -9.92
N THR A 228 12.49 -2.80 -8.96
CA THR A 228 11.24 -2.05 -9.22
C THR A 228 11.47 -0.54 -9.25
N GLN A 229 12.45 -0.04 -8.50
CA GLN A 229 12.81 1.37 -8.47
C GLN A 229 14.32 1.53 -8.20
N VAL A 230 14.90 2.59 -8.77
CA VAL A 230 16.30 3.00 -8.53
C VAL A 230 16.29 4.46 -8.10
N SER A 231 17.01 4.81 -7.04
CA SER A 231 17.15 6.19 -6.59
C SER A 231 17.91 7.02 -7.61
N GLU A 232 17.36 8.19 -7.96
CA GLU A 232 18.04 9.17 -8.80
C GLU A 232 19.34 9.65 -8.14
N ASN A 233 20.37 9.93 -8.95
CA ASN A 233 21.70 10.37 -8.52
C ASN A 233 22.44 9.44 -7.54
N SER A 234 22.05 8.17 -7.45
CA SER A 234 22.76 7.17 -6.66
C SER A 234 23.96 6.57 -7.41
N ALA A 235 24.89 5.95 -6.69
CA ALA A 235 26.07 5.27 -7.28
C ALA A 235 25.70 4.07 -8.19
N VAL A 236 24.46 3.59 -8.10
CA VAL A 236 23.92 2.50 -8.92
C VAL A 236 23.11 3.01 -10.11
N SER A 237 22.90 4.32 -10.22
CA SER A 237 22.16 4.94 -11.32
C SER A 237 23.06 5.22 -12.53
N GLY A 238 22.43 5.49 -13.69
CA GLY A 238 23.13 5.89 -14.92
C GLY A 238 23.20 4.79 -15.99
N PRO A 239 23.85 5.07 -17.14
CA PRO A 239 23.78 4.22 -18.33
C PRO A 239 24.46 2.85 -18.16
N ARG A 240 25.39 2.73 -17.22
CA ARG A 240 26.06 1.46 -16.84
C ARG A 240 25.62 0.96 -15.45
N GLY A 241 24.56 1.57 -14.93
CA GLY A 241 23.94 1.26 -13.65
C GLY A 241 22.82 0.22 -13.75
N LEU A 242 22.16 0.00 -12.62
CA LEU A 242 20.94 -0.79 -12.53
C LEU A 242 19.77 -0.04 -13.16
N ALA A 243 18.86 -0.77 -13.80
CA ALA A 243 17.64 -0.23 -14.35
C ALA A 243 16.42 -0.97 -13.80
N VAL A 244 15.28 -0.29 -13.80
CA VAL A 244 13.98 -0.89 -13.48
C VAL A 244 13.70 -2.04 -14.44
N GLY A 245 13.32 -3.19 -13.91
CA GLY A 245 13.10 -4.42 -14.66
C GLY A 245 14.30 -5.36 -14.71
N ASP A 246 15.48 -4.96 -14.24
CA ASP A 246 16.64 -5.84 -14.22
C ASP A 246 16.47 -6.97 -13.19
N PRO A 247 16.62 -8.25 -13.60
CA PRO A 247 16.68 -9.37 -12.68
C PRO A 247 18.10 -9.49 -12.12
N VAL A 248 18.26 -9.37 -10.81
CA VAL A 248 19.50 -9.58 -10.07
C VAL A 248 19.59 -11.03 -9.61
N THR A 249 20.71 -11.67 -9.93
CA THR A 249 20.94 -13.10 -9.68
C THR A 249 22.03 -13.38 -8.67
N SER A 250 23.01 -12.48 -8.52
CA SER A 250 24.06 -12.60 -7.51
C SER A 250 24.78 -11.27 -7.23
N ILE A 251 25.41 -11.19 -6.05
CA ILE A 251 26.29 -10.11 -5.61
C ILE A 251 27.65 -10.71 -5.24
N SER A 252 28.69 -10.41 -6.01
CA SER A 252 30.07 -10.86 -5.76
C SER A 252 30.19 -12.37 -5.45
N GLY A 253 29.45 -13.20 -6.19
CA GLY A 253 29.41 -14.66 -5.98
C GLY A 253 28.37 -15.16 -4.97
N CYS A 254 27.73 -14.27 -4.20
CA CYS A 254 26.59 -14.60 -3.34
C CYS A 254 25.31 -14.68 -4.17
N ARG A 255 24.67 -15.85 -4.25
CA ARG A 255 23.47 -16.07 -5.06
C ARG A 255 22.25 -15.42 -4.41
N VAL A 256 21.43 -14.75 -5.23
CA VAL A 256 20.21 -14.06 -4.80
C VAL A 256 19.01 -14.68 -5.51
N THR A 257 18.16 -15.39 -4.77
CA THR A 257 16.93 -15.99 -5.29
C THR A 257 15.65 -15.30 -4.80
N ASP A 258 15.72 -14.65 -3.65
CA ASP A 258 14.67 -13.81 -3.08
C ASP A 258 15.24 -12.55 -2.38
N ILE A 259 14.34 -11.71 -1.85
CA ILE A 259 14.69 -10.47 -1.16
C ILE A 259 15.48 -10.76 0.13
N ASP A 260 15.23 -11.87 0.82
CA ASP A 260 15.94 -12.22 2.05
C ASP A 260 17.38 -12.61 1.75
N ASP A 261 17.64 -13.33 0.65
CA ASP A 261 18.97 -13.59 0.12
C ASP A 261 19.69 -12.29 -0.23
N TRP A 262 19.01 -11.33 -0.86
CA TRP A 262 19.59 -10.02 -1.15
C TRP A 262 20.07 -9.32 0.13
N HIS A 263 19.20 -9.25 1.16
CA HIS A 263 19.55 -8.66 2.45
C HIS A 263 20.71 -9.40 3.11
N SER A 264 20.69 -10.73 3.07
CA SER A 264 21.75 -11.58 3.60
C SER A 264 23.08 -11.32 2.89
N CYS A 265 23.11 -11.34 1.55
CA CYS A 265 24.30 -11.09 0.74
C CYS A 265 24.90 -9.69 0.96
N VAL A 266 24.06 -8.65 1.07
CA VAL A 266 24.53 -7.30 1.39
C VAL A 266 25.12 -7.27 2.80
N SER A 267 24.43 -7.85 3.79
CA SER A 267 24.93 -7.89 5.18
C SER A 267 26.24 -8.66 5.32
N HIS A 268 26.40 -9.74 4.56
CA HIS A 268 27.60 -10.56 4.51
C HIS A 268 28.77 -9.77 3.91
N SER A 269 28.51 -8.99 2.85
CA SER A 269 29.50 -8.12 2.20
C SER A 269 30.06 -7.02 3.10
N ILE A 270 29.33 -6.63 4.16
CA ILE A 270 29.81 -5.66 5.16
C ILE A 270 30.87 -6.32 6.07
N LYS A 271 30.65 -7.58 6.46
CA LYS A 271 31.47 -8.29 7.44
C LYS A 271 32.70 -8.96 6.83
N GLU A 272 32.59 -9.49 5.62
CA GLU A 272 33.70 -10.17 4.96
C GLU A 272 34.75 -9.20 4.38
N GLU A 273 35.98 -9.70 4.27
CA GLU A 273 37.04 -9.03 3.52
C GLU A 273 36.71 -8.98 2.03
N SER A 274 37.33 -8.03 1.31
CA SER A 274 37.13 -7.90 -0.13
C SER A 274 37.62 -9.13 -0.88
N ILE A 275 36.80 -9.59 -1.83
CA ILE A 275 37.15 -10.73 -2.70
C ILE A 275 38.24 -10.29 -3.68
N GLY A 276 39.24 -11.14 -3.87
CA GLY A 276 40.30 -10.93 -4.85
C GLY A 276 39.97 -11.56 -6.21
N HIS A 277 40.83 -11.30 -7.20
CA HIS A 277 40.72 -11.85 -8.54
C HIS A 277 42.06 -12.41 -9.04
N CYS A 278 42.02 -13.50 -9.80
CA CYS A 278 43.21 -14.15 -10.31
C CYS A 278 43.77 -13.46 -11.56
N LEU A 279 45.01 -12.99 -11.50
CA LEU A 279 45.73 -12.41 -12.62
C LEU A 279 47.14 -13.00 -12.77
N SER A 280 47.63 -13.10 -14.01
CA SER A 280 49.03 -13.46 -14.25
C SER A 280 49.93 -12.27 -13.97
N ARG A 281 51.15 -12.54 -13.51
CA ARG A 281 52.12 -11.49 -13.22
C ARG A 281 52.49 -10.65 -14.45
N GLU A 282 52.59 -11.29 -15.60
CA GLU A 282 52.81 -10.63 -16.89
C GLU A 282 51.69 -9.61 -17.18
N LYS A 283 50.43 -10.00 -16.93
CA LYS A 283 49.29 -9.12 -17.18
C LYS A 283 49.21 -7.96 -16.20
N ILE A 284 49.64 -8.16 -14.96
CA ILE A 284 49.78 -7.08 -13.98
C ILE A 284 50.82 -6.07 -14.50
N THR A 285 52.00 -6.52 -14.91
CA THR A 285 53.04 -5.60 -15.44
C THR A 285 52.64 -4.88 -16.72
N GLU A 286 51.79 -5.50 -17.55
CA GLU A 286 51.27 -4.89 -18.78
C GLU A 286 50.21 -3.82 -18.51
N LEU A 287 49.33 -4.05 -17.53
CA LEU A 287 48.20 -3.17 -17.21
C LEU A 287 48.49 -2.13 -16.13
N ASP A 288 49.59 -2.28 -15.39
CA ASP A 288 49.94 -1.42 -14.27
C ASP A 288 50.30 -0.01 -14.74
N SER A 289 49.48 0.96 -14.35
CA SER A 289 49.69 2.39 -14.63
C SER A 289 50.19 3.16 -13.41
N THR A 290 50.81 2.49 -12.42
CA THR A 290 51.30 3.13 -11.19
C THR A 290 52.36 4.21 -11.50
N PRO A 291 52.22 5.44 -11.00
CA PRO A 291 53.21 6.50 -11.21
C PRO A 291 54.57 6.15 -10.61
N LYS A 292 55.65 6.33 -11.38
CA LYS A 292 57.04 6.01 -10.97
C LYS A 292 57.54 6.78 -9.74
N ASN A 293 56.88 7.88 -9.35
CA ASN A 293 57.27 8.74 -8.22
C ASN A 293 56.66 8.31 -6.87
N LEU A 294 55.85 7.25 -6.84
CA LEU A 294 55.12 6.78 -5.66
C LEU A 294 55.69 5.46 -5.13
N SER A 295 57.02 5.28 -5.17
CA SER A 295 57.62 3.97 -4.93
C SER A 295 57.78 3.58 -3.46
N ASP A 296 57.76 4.50 -2.48
CA ASP A 296 58.25 4.13 -1.13
C ASP A 296 57.53 4.69 0.12
N VAL A 297 56.47 5.52 0.05
CA VAL A 297 55.97 6.18 1.30
C VAL A 297 54.44 6.28 1.50
N ALA A 298 53.57 6.00 0.53
CA ALA A 298 52.13 6.19 0.74
C ALA A 298 51.43 4.90 1.24
N LYS A 299 50.98 4.92 2.48
CA LYS A 299 50.06 3.94 3.08
C LYS A 299 48.91 3.57 2.12
N ALA A 300 49.00 2.37 1.55
CA ALA A 300 47.97 1.33 1.57
C ALA A 300 46.57 1.54 0.96
N VAL A 301 46.19 2.67 0.33
CA VAL A 301 44.83 2.83 -0.25
C VAL A 301 44.76 3.47 -1.64
N ASP A 302 45.69 4.35 -2.05
CA ASP A 302 45.66 4.96 -3.40
C ASP A 302 47.02 4.92 -4.10
N CYS A 303 47.12 4.05 -5.12
CA CYS A 303 48.29 3.94 -6.01
C CYS A 303 48.01 4.44 -7.45
N CYS A 304 46.84 5.02 -7.72
CA CYS A 304 46.41 5.44 -9.06
C CYS A 304 46.47 6.97 -9.28
N ASN A 305 46.75 7.75 -8.23
CA ASN A 305 46.89 9.21 -8.25
C ASN A 305 45.70 9.93 -8.94
N SER A 306 44.47 9.44 -8.73
CA SER A 306 43.22 10.04 -9.21
C SER A 306 43.11 10.35 -10.72
N THR A 307 44.00 9.80 -11.57
CA THR A 307 44.10 10.17 -12.99
C THR A 307 43.05 9.52 -13.91
N SER A 308 42.38 8.44 -13.46
CA SER A 308 41.36 7.74 -14.24
C SER A 308 40.25 7.19 -13.34
N SER A 309 38.99 7.54 -13.63
CA SER A 309 37.81 7.04 -12.92
C SER A 309 37.51 5.55 -13.12
N THR A 310 38.34 4.85 -13.90
CA THR A 310 38.16 3.42 -14.25
C THR A 310 39.21 2.50 -13.63
N HIS A 311 40.27 3.06 -13.07
CA HIS A 311 41.37 2.31 -12.47
C HIS A 311 41.21 2.30 -10.95
N LEU A 312 41.56 1.19 -10.32
CA LEU A 312 41.58 1.04 -8.88
C LEU A 312 42.93 0.48 -8.45
N CYS A 313 43.31 0.79 -7.21
CA CYS A 313 44.49 0.22 -6.62
C CYS A 313 44.21 -1.23 -6.17
N PHE A 314 45.08 -2.17 -6.54
CA PHE A 314 45.00 -3.56 -6.10
C PHE A 314 46.28 -3.96 -5.38
N LYS A 315 46.15 -4.63 -4.24
CA LYS A 315 47.24 -5.26 -3.48
C LYS A 315 47.39 -6.72 -3.87
N TYR A 316 48.61 -7.23 -3.91
CA TYR A 316 48.89 -8.64 -4.15
C TYR A 316 50.19 -9.08 -3.49
N HIS A 317 50.27 -10.37 -3.18
CA HIS A 317 51.40 -10.94 -2.44
C HIS A 317 52.28 -11.80 -3.35
N ILE A 318 53.62 -11.68 -3.21
CA ILE A 318 54.58 -12.48 -3.99
C ILE A 318 55.38 -13.35 -3.03
N LYS A 319 55.36 -14.68 -3.22
CA LYS A 319 56.09 -15.66 -2.38
C LYS A 319 57.58 -15.35 -2.16
N SER A 320 58.21 -14.63 -3.10
CA SER A 320 59.64 -14.31 -3.08
C SER A 320 60.02 -13.07 -2.26
N LYS A 321 59.07 -12.21 -1.87
CA LYS A 321 59.32 -11.00 -1.06
C LYS A 321 58.18 -10.87 -0.05
N SER A 322 58.47 -10.88 1.24
CA SER A 322 57.51 -10.81 2.36
C SER A 322 56.81 -9.45 2.50
N GLN A 323 56.61 -8.72 1.40
CA GLN A 323 55.99 -7.40 1.34
C GLN A 323 54.89 -7.40 0.30
N ASP A 324 53.75 -6.81 0.66
CA ASP A 324 52.64 -6.59 -0.25
C ASP A 324 53.02 -5.56 -1.31
N LYS A 325 52.64 -5.85 -2.56
CA LYS A 325 52.80 -4.93 -3.68
C LYS A 325 51.45 -4.37 -4.10
N TYR A 326 51.49 -3.18 -4.66
CA TYR A 326 50.33 -2.48 -5.17
C TYR A 326 50.50 -2.23 -6.67
N ALA A 327 49.40 -2.31 -7.41
CA ALA A 327 49.35 -1.98 -8.83
C ALA A 327 48.06 -1.23 -9.15
N CYS A 328 48.15 -0.22 -10.01
CA CYS A 328 47.01 0.52 -10.51
C CYS A 328 46.45 -0.17 -11.74
N LEU A 329 45.32 -0.86 -11.60
CA LEU A 329 44.77 -1.72 -12.66
C LEU A 329 43.37 -1.25 -13.08
N PRO A 330 42.97 -1.44 -14.35
CA PRO A 330 41.59 -1.23 -14.77
C PRO A 330 40.65 -2.13 -13.98
N ALA A 331 39.70 -1.53 -13.26
CA ALA A 331 38.86 -2.26 -12.30
C ALA A 331 38.05 -3.36 -13.01
N ARG A 332 37.37 -3.02 -14.11
CA ARG A 332 36.52 -3.97 -14.84
C ARG A 332 37.32 -5.17 -15.38
N MET A 333 38.43 -4.93 -16.08
CA MET A 333 39.26 -6.02 -16.65
C MET A 333 39.86 -6.95 -15.59
N THR A 334 40.16 -6.40 -14.41
CA THR A 334 40.66 -7.17 -13.25
C THR A 334 39.55 -8.00 -12.64
N THR A 335 38.38 -7.39 -12.48
CA THR A 335 37.23 -7.97 -11.78
C THR A 335 36.47 -8.98 -12.66
N ASP A 336 36.62 -8.93 -13.98
CA ASP A 336 36.11 -9.94 -14.93
C ASP A 336 36.89 -11.28 -14.87
N ARG A 337 37.96 -11.36 -14.06
CA ARG A 337 38.73 -12.59 -13.83
C ARG A 337 38.14 -13.44 -12.70
N PRO A 338 38.46 -14.76 -12.64
CA PRO A 338 37.97 -15.63 -11.58
C PRO A 338 38.25 -15.06 -10.19
N MET A 339 37.25 -15.15 -9.31
CA MET A 339 37.35 -14.72 -7.92
C MET A 339 38.27 -15.64 -7.12
N CYS A 340 38.99 -15.09 -6.15
CA CYS A 340 39.84 -15.80 -5.21
C CYS A 340 39.75 -15.19 -3.81
N LYS A 341 39.70 -16.05 -2.79
CA LYS A 341 39.88 -15.65 -1.38
C LYS A 341 41.33 -15.82 -0.97
N TYR A 342 42.00 -16.84 -1.49
CA TYR A 342 43.39 -17.16 -1.18
C TYR A 342 44.24 -17.30 -2.45
N GLN A 343 45.56 -17.14 -2.29
CA GLN A 343 46.53 -17.34 -3.35
C GLN A 343 46.48 -18.77 -3.96
N SER A 344 46.04 -19.77 -3.20
CA SER A 344 45.84 -21.15 -3.68
C SER A 344 44.75 -21.27 -4.74
N ASP A 345 43.76 -20.37 -4.72
CA ASP A 345 42.58 -20.46 -5.59
C ASP A 345 42.93 -20.15 -7.05
N CYS A 346 44.05 -19.45 -7.28
CA CYS A 346 44.54 -19.06 -8.60
C CYS A 346 45.51 -20.07 -9.23
N TYR A 347 45.58 -21.31 -8.74
CA TYR A 347 46.55 -22.28 -9.22
C TYR A 347 46.27 -22.73 -10.67
N ILE A 348 47.19 -22.41 -11.57
CA ILE A 348 47.21 -22.91 -12.95
C ILE A 348 48.60 -23.52 -13.21
N PRO A 349 48.70 -24.78 -13.67
CA PRO A 349 49.98 -25.41 -13.97
C PRO A 349 50.79 -24.57 -14.97
N LYS A 350 52.06 -24.31 -14.64
CA LYS A 350 53.03 -23.56 -15.49
C LYS A 350 52.75 -22.06 -15.69
N ALA A 351 51.80 -21.45 -14.96
CA ALA A 351 51.54 -20.01 -15.01
C ALA A 351 51.79 -19.33 -13.65
N ASP A 352 52.50 -18.19 -13.63
CA ASP A 352 52.70 -17.36 -12.43
C ASP A 352 51.47 -16.49 -12.17
N MET A 353 50.46 -17.09 -11.55
CA MET A 353 49.17 -16.47 -11.20
C MET A 353 49.18 -15.97 -9.76
N VAL A 354 48.61 -14.80 -9.51
CA VAL A 354 48.45 -14.20 -8.18
C VAL A 354 47.02 -13.73 -7.95
N CYS A 355 46.57 -13.82 -6.70
CA CYS A 355 45.31 -13.24 -6.27
C CYS A 355 45.54 -11.75 -5.97
N VAL A 356 44.88 -10.87 -6.71
CA VAL A 356 44.91 -9.43 -6.49
C VAL A 356 43.65 -8.99 -5.74
N TYR A 357 43.79 -8.22 -4.68
CA TYR A 357 42.68 -7.72 -3.86
C TYR A 357 42.56 -6.22 -4.01
N PRO A 358 41.35 -5.64 -4.09
CA PRO A 358 41.21 -4.20 -4.14
C PRO A 358 41.73 -3.58 -2.83
N ALA A 359 42.64 -2.62 -2.95
CA ALA A 359 43.20 -1.87 -1.84
C ALA A 359 42.25 -0.72 -1.48
N LEU A 360 41.26 -1.02 -0.64
CA LEU A 360 40.24 -0.09 -0.18
C LEU A 360 40.34 0.09 1.34
N ASP A 361 39.70 1.14 1.86
CA ASP A 361 39.47 1.30 3.29
C ASP A 361 38.51 0.21 3.82
N ASN A 362 38.43 0.08 5.14
CA ASN A 362 37.63 -0.99 5.77
C ASN A 362 36.12 -0.89 5.51
N VAL A 363 35.64 0.30 5.11
CA VAL A 363 34.22 0.61 4.96
C VAL A 363 33.78 0.46 3.50
N THR A 364 34.60 0.91 2.55
CA THR A 364 34.31 0.80 1.12
C THR A 364 34.55 -0.62 0.61
N LYS A 365 33.58 -1.14 -0.15
CA LYS A 365 33.69 -2.45 -0.81
C LYS A 365 33.56 -2.28 -2.32
N LEU A 366 34.26 -3.15 -3.05
CA LEU A 366 34.08 -3.34 -4.49
C LEU A 366 33.17 -4.55 -4.70
N LEU A 367 31.94 -4.31 -5.17
CA LEU A 367 30.94 -5.36 -5.38
C LEU A 367 30.58 -5.49 -6.85
N GLN A 368 30.37 -6.72 -7.30
CA GLN A 368 29.82 -7.02 -8.62
C GLN A 368 28.36 -7.44 -8.48
N VAL A 369 27.44 -6.65 -9.03
CA VAL A 369 26.02 -7.03 -9.07
C VAL A 369 25.74 -7.62 -10.45
N PHE A 370 25.46 -8.92 -10.47
CA PHE A 370 25.10 -9.65 -11.68
C PHE A 370 23.61 -9.52 -11.94
N HIS A 371 23.28 -8.83 -13.03
CA HIS A 371 21.92 -8.59 -13.48
C HIS A 371 21.71 -9.16 -14.90
N GLY A 372 20.46 -9.14 -15.37
CA GLY A 372 20.10 -9.68 -16.69
C GLY A 372 20.79 -9.02 -17.89
N ARG A 373 21.48 -7.88 -17.72
CA ARG A 373 22.25 -7.19 -18.77
C ARG A 373 23.75 -7.39 -18.56
N LYS A 374 24.50 -7.48 -19.66
CA LYS A 374 25.98 -7.46 -19.64
C LYS A 374 26.47 -6.06 -19.99
N PRO A 375 27.58 -5.58 -19.40
CA PRO A 375 28.39 -6.25 -18.36
C PRO A 375 27.82 -5.99 -16.94
N PRO A 376 28.23 -6.76 -15.90
CA PRO A 376 27.71 -6.56 -14.54
C PRO A 376 28.02 -5.14 -14.01
N LEU A 377 27.17 -4.67 -13.09
CA LEU A 377 27.41 -3.42 -12.37
C LEU A 377 28.58 -3.63 -11.42
N LEU A 378 29.57 -2.75 -11.52
CA LEU A 378 30.64 -2.61 -10.56
C LEU A 378 30.28 -1.49 -9.59
N PHE A 379 29.97 -1.85 -8.35
CA PHE A 379 29.61 -0.92 -7.30
C PHE A 379 30.80 -0.68 -6.37
N LEU A 380 31.13 0.59 -6.14
CA LEU A 380 32.18 1.02 -5.22
C LEU A 380 31.54 1.96 -4.17
N GLY A 381 31.50 1.52 -2.92
CA GLY A 381 30.86 2.28 -1.84
C GLY A 381 30.59 1.43 -0.60
N HIS A 382 29.81 1.97 0.34
CA HIS A 382 29.33 1.19 1.47
C HIS A 382 28.24 0.22 1.00
N PRO A 383 28.24 -1.08 1.35
CA PRO A 383 27.21 -2.03 0.90
C PRO A 383 25.76 -1.64 1.25
N LEU A 384 25.56 -0.91 2.36
CA LEU A 384 24.24 -0.33 2.71
C LEU A 384 23.74 0.70 1.69
N ASP A 385 24.60 1.45 1.02
CA ASP A 385 24.15 2.41 0.01
C ASP A 385 23.53 1.67 -1.18
N LEU A 386 24.06 0.50 -1.53
CA LEU A 386 23.46 -0.40 -2.51
C LEU A 386 22.06 -0.86 -2.07
N HIS A 387 21.86 -1.18 -0.79
CA HIS A 387 20.56 -1.58 -0.25
C HIS A 387 19.51 -0.45 -0.32
N TYR A 388 19.87 0.77 0.09
CA TYR A 388 18.92 1.90 0.12
C TYR A 388 18.72 2.57 -1.24
N SER A 389 19.57 2.28 -2.23
CA SER A 389 19.46 2.87 -3.57
C SER A 389 18.48 2.14 -4.50
N VAL A 390 17.99 0.95 -4.15
CA VAL A 390 17.08 0.16 -4.99
C VAL A 390 15.88 -0.37 -4.21
N MET A 391 14.73 -0.48 -4.88
CA MET A 391 13.59 -1.27 -4.41
C MET A 391 13.49 -2.56 -5.22
N LEU A 392 13.11 -3.64 -4.55
CA LEU A 392 13.13 -4.99 -5.09
C LEU A 392 11.76 -5.66 -5.00
N SER A 393 11.54 -6.65 -5.87
CA SER A 393 10.38 -7.54 -5.83
C SER A 393 10.82 -8.98 -6.10
N ASN A 394 10.20 -9.93 -5.39
CA ASN A 394 10.37 -11.37 -5.61
C ASN A 394 9.70 -11.87 -6.90
N TYR A 395 8.83 -11.06 -7.51
CA TYR A 395 8.04 -11.44 -8.68
C TYR A 395 8.72 -10.96 -9.96
N VAL A 396 9.41 -11.87 -10.64
CA VAL A 396 10.05 -11.60 -11.94
C VAL A 396 9.04 -11.84 -13.06
N PRO A 397 8.71 -10.83 -13.91
CA PRO A 397 7.74 -11.01 -14.98
C PRO A 397 8.27 -11.97 -16.05
N LYS A 398 7.44 -12.91 -16.52
CA LYS A 398 7.81 -13.85 -17.58
C LYS A 398 7.88 -13.23 -18.98
N SER A 399 7.27 -12.07 -19.17
CA SER A 399 7.22 -11.33 -20.43
C SER A 399 7.28 -9.82 -20.17
N SER A 400 7.88 -9.07 -21.08
CA SER A 400 7.99 -7.60 -20.99
C SER A 400 6.65 -6.86 -21.04
N ILE A 401 5.57 -7.51 -21.47
CA ILE A 401 4.21 -6.94 -21.49
C ILE A 401 3.63 -6.89 -20.06
N ILE A 402 4.10 -7.77 -19.18
CA ILE A 402 3.55 -7.93 -17.84
C ILE A 402 4.09 -6.80 -16.94
N PRO A 403 3.21 -6.00 -16.31
CA PRO A 403 3.62 -4.87 -15.49
C PRO A 403 4.38 -5.32 -14.23
N LEU A 404 5.54 -4.71 -13.94
CA LEU A 404 6.32 -5.02 -12.73
C LEU A 404 5.55 -4.74 -11.42
N ASN A 405 4.72 -3.70 -11.41
CA ASN A 405 4.10 -3.19 -10.18
C ASN A 405 2.76 -3.88 -9.83
N LEU A 406 2.23 -4.75 -10.70
CA LEU A 406 0.92 -5.35 -10.49
C LEU A 406 0.82 -6.22 -9.21
N PRO A 407 1.81 -7.05 -8.84
CA PRO A 407 1.76 -7.79 -7.57
C PRO A 407 1.62 -6.84 -6.37
N TYR A 408 2.44 -5.78 -6.33
CA TYR A 408 2.39 -4.75 -5.31
C TYR A 408 1.03 -4.04 -5.28
N VAL A 409 0.47 -3.69 -6.45
CA VAL A 409 -0.84 -3.04 -6.57
C VAL A 409 -1.95 -3.94 -6.02
N LEU A 410 -1.99 -5.21 -6.41
CA LEU A 410 -3.02 -6.16 -5.98
C LEU A 410 -2.93 -6.45 -4.48
N GLU A 411 -1.72 -6.63 -3.96
CA GLU A 411 -1.47 -6.82 -2.54
C GLU A 411 -1.91 -5.59 -1.73
N THR A 412 -1.48 -4.40 -2.15
CA THR A 412 -1.80 -3.13 -1.50
C THR A 412 -3.30 -2.85 -1.52
N PHE A 413 -3.95 -3.04 -2.67
CA PHE A 413 -5.40 -2.89 -2.81
C PHE A 413 -6.16 -3.87 -1.92
N SER A 414 -5.73 -5.14 -1.85
CA SER A 414 -6.35 -6.14 -0.97
C SER A 414 -6.19 -5.79 0.50
N LYS A 415 -5.01 -5.32 0.93
CA LYS A 415 -4.78 -4.83 2.30
C LYS A 415 -5.68 -3.65 2.65
N TYR A 416 -5.85 -2.69 1.73
CA TYR A 416 -6.78 -1.59 1.94
C TYR A 416 -8.25 -2.05 1.98
N LEU A 417 -8.66 -3.01 1.13
CA LEU A 417 -10.01 -3.58 1.19
C LEU A 417 -10.29 -4.18 2.57
N ILE A 418 -9.35 -4.98 3.09
CA ILE A 418 -9.46 -5.60 4.43
C ILE A 418 -9.58 -4.51 5.50
N SER A 419 -8.67 -3.54 5.50
CA SER A 419 -8.63 -2.50 6.53
C SER A 419 -9.83 -1.57 6.48
N LEU A 420 -10.17 -1.02 5.30
CA LEU A 420 -11.23 -0.02 5.16
C LEU A 420 -12.61 -0.63 5.29
N SER A 421 -12.83 -1.80 4.69
CA SER A 421 -14.12 -2.47 4.80
C SER A 421 -14.36 -2.96 6.24
N GLY A 422 -13.31 -3.45 6.92
CA GLY A 422 -13.37 -3.79 8.35
C GLY A 422 -13.66 -2.59 9.25
N ALA A 423 -13.03 -1.44 8.99
CA ALA A 423 -13.32 -0.20 9.72
C ALA A 423 -14.77 0.26 9.49
N LEU A 424 -15.29 0.18 8.26
CA LEU A 424 -16.68 0.50 7.96
C LEU A 424 -17.67 -0.46 8.66
N VAL A 425 -17.33 -1.74 8.84
CA VAL A 425 -18.13 -2.67 9.66
C VAL A 425 -18.25 -2.15 11.09
N ILE A 426 -17.12 -1.83 11.72
CA ILE A 426 -17.08 -1.38 13.12
C ILE A 426 -17.82 -0.05 13.26
N LEU A 427 -17.57 0.92 12.39
CA LEU A 427 -18.12 2.26 12.50
C LEU A 427 -19.62 2.30 12.17
N ASN A 428 -20.06 1.74 11.03
CA ASN A 428 -21.45 1.87 10.60
C ASN A 428 -22.43 1.11 11.50
N VAL A 429 -21.97 0.10 12.24
CA VAL A 429 -22.83 -0.69 13.13
C VAL A 429 -22.99 -0.07 14.53
N VAL A 430 -22.20 0.95 14.90
CA VAL A 430 -22.35 1.65 16.18
C VAL A 430 -23.74 2.29 16.27
N PRO A 431 -24.47 2.15 17.39
CA PRO A 431 -25.74 2.85 17.60
C PRO A 431 -25.50 4.35 17.80
N CYS A 432 -25.29 5.07 16.70
CA CYS A 432 -24.92 6.48 16.65
C CYS A 432 -25.74 7.18 15.56
N TYR A 433 -26.05 8.46 15.76
CA TYR A 433 -26.79 9.24 14.78
C TYR A 433 -26.13 9.21 13.40
N ALA A 434 -26.96 9.14 12.35
CA ALA A 434 -26.57 9.15 10.94
C ALA A 434 -25.73 7.95 10.44
N LEU A 435 -25.60 6.89 11.23
CA LEU A 435 -25.02 5.60 10.83
C LEU A 435 -26.10 4.50 10.77
N ASP A 436 -25.82 3.38 10.10
CA ASP A 436 -26.76 2.26 9.99
C ASP A 436 -27.18 1.72 11.35
N GLY A 437 -26.24 1.70 12.31
CA GLY A 437 -26.46 1.25 13.68
C GLY A 437 -27.59 1.98 14.38
N GLN A 438 -27.92 3.21 13.99
CA GLN A 438 -29.13 3.91 14.45
C GLN A 438 -30.39 3.11 14.11
N TRP A 439 -30.54 2.77 12.83
CA TRP A 439 -31.71 2.09 12.31
C TRP A 439 -31.73 0.60 12.69
N ILE A 440 -30.56 -0.04 12.79
CA ILE A 440 -30.40 -1.40 13.33
C ILE A 440 -30.90 -1.43 14.79
N CYS A 441 -30.44 -0.51 15.64
CA CYS A 441 -30.83 -0.43 17.04
C CYS A 441 -32.34 -0.21 17.19
N HIS A 442 -32.91 0.74 16.43
CA HIS A 442 -34.34 1.01 16.44
C HIS A 442 -35.16 -0.24 16.06
N ALA A 443 -34.84 -0.88 14.93
CA ALA A 443 -35.55 -2.07 14.48
C ALA A 443 -35.36 -3.27 15.44
N PHE A 444 -34.20 -3.38 16.10
CA PHE A 444 -33.94 -4.41 17.10
C PHE A 444 -34.77 -4.21 18.38
N ILE A 445 -34.88 -2.97 18.87
CA ILE A 445 -35.73 -2.64 20.03
C ILE A 445 -37.19 -2.94 19.73
N GLU A 446 -37.71 -2.50 18.58
CA GLU A 446 -39.09 -2.80 18.18
C GLU A 446 -39.34 -4.30 17.99
N LEU A 447 -38.34 -5.07 17.55
CA LEU A 447 -38.49 -6.52 17.42
C LEU A 447 -38.47 -7.26 18.78
N SER A 448 -37.55 -6.89 19.67
CA SER A 448 -37.24 -7.64 20.90
C SER A 448 -38.04 -7.20 22.12
N LEU A 449 -38.34 -5.91 22.23
CA LEU A 449 -38.95 -5.32 23.42
C LEU A 449 -40.43 -5.01 23.25
N ALA A 450 -41.00 -5.09 22.05
CA ALA A 450 -42.42 -4.79 21.85
C ALA A 450 -43.36 -5.70 22.66
N SER A 451 -42.97 -6.95 22.94
CA SER A 451 -43.75 -7.87 23.79
C SER A 451 -43.53 -7.66 25.29
N VAL A 452 -42.38 -7.12 25.70
CA VAL A 452 -41.97 -6.95 27.11
C VAL A 452 -42.34 -5.57 27.63
N ILE A 453 -42.17 -4.54 26.80
CA ILE A 453 -42.47 -3.13 27.09
C ILE A 453 -43.47 -2.67 26.02
N PRO A 454 -44.79 -2.80 26.28
CA PRO A 454 -45.82 -2.42 25.31
C PRO A 454 -45.83 -0.91 25.03
N ASP A 455 -45.45 -0.11 26.03
CA ASP A 455 -45.40 1.34 25.95
C ASP A 455 -44.34 1.84 24.95
N ARG A 456 -44.81 2.56 23.93
CA ARG A 456 -43.97 3.11 22.86
C ARG A 456 -43.08 4.25 23.37
N GLU A 457 -43.54 5.04 24.33
CA GLU A 457 -42.75 6.17 24.84
C GLU A 457 -41.50 5.67 25.59
N MET A 458 -41.68 4.66 26.45
CA MET A 458 -40.57 4.01 27.14
C MET A 458 -39.55 3.38 26.19
N ARG A 459 -39.98 2.72 25.11
CA ARG A 459 -39.06 2.20 24.08
C ARG A 459 -38.33 3.32 23.35
N GLY A 460 -39.01 4.41 23.04
CA GLY A 460 -38.42 5.61 22.42
C GLY A 460 -37.36 6.28 23.31
N LEU A 461 -37.60 6.32 24.63
CA LEU A 461 -36.63 6.83 25.60
C LEU A 461 -35.40 5.93 25.67
N LEU A 462 -35.58 4.62 25.75
CA LEU A 462 -34.48 3.65 25.77
C LEU A 462 -33.63 3.73 24.49
N TYR A 463 -34.29 3.79 23.32
CA TYR A 463 -33.62 4.03 22.04
C TYR A 463 -32.79 5.33 22.06
N SER A 464 -33.38 6.44 22.52
CA SER A 464 -32.69 7.74 22.56
C SER A 464 -31.46 7.72 23.47
N VAL A 465 -31.54 7.06 24.64
CA VAL A 465 -30.42 6.89 25.56
C VAL A 465 -29.28 6.10 24.93
N ILE A 466 -29.59 4.99 24.25
CA ILE A 466 -28.58 4.14 23.60
C ILE A 466 -27.88 4.91 22.47
N ILE A 467 -28.64 5.61 21.63
CA ILE A 467 -28.06 6.41 20.52
C ILE A 467 -27.20 7.55 21.04
N LEU A 468 -27.64 8.25 22.09
CA LEU A 468 -26.86 9.33 22.70
C LEU A 468 -25.53 8.79 23.25
N TYR A 469 -25.57 7.64 23.95
CA TYR A 469 -24.36 6.98 24.45
C TYR A 469 -23.41 6.60 23.32
N GLY A 470 -23.89 5.93 22.26
CA GLY A 470 -23.05 5.54 21.13
C GLY A 470 -22.47 6.74 20.37
N THR A 471 -23.23 7.84 20.25
CA THR A 471 -22.76 9.09 19.65
C THR A 471 -21.65 9.74 20.49
N ALA A 472 -21.84 9.81 21.82
CA ALA A 472 -20.82 10.32 22.74
C ALA A 472 -19.56 9.45 22.71
N LEU A 473 -19.71 8.12 22.69
CA LEU A 473 -18.61 7.17 22.62
C LEU A 473 -17.78 7.36 21.35
N LEU A 474 -18.42 7.50 20.19
CA LEU A 474 -17.72 7.73 18.93
C LEU A 474 -16.99 9.08 18.95
N LEU A 475 -17.64 10.14 19.42
CA LEU A 475 -17.07 11.48 19.50
C LEU A 475 -15.83 11.52 20.41
N VAL A 476 -15.88 10.87 21.57
CA VAL A 476 -14.72 10.76 22.48
C VAL A 476 -13.56 10.03 21.80
N ASN A 477 -13.82 8.91 21.11
CA ASN A 477 -12.78 8.18 20.38
C ASN A 477 -12.12 9.05 19.30
N VAL A 478 -12.92 9.79 18.51
CA VAL A 478 -12.38 10.69 17.47
C VAL A 478 -11.54 11.81 18.08
N ILE A 479 -11.99 12.43 19.18
CA ILE A 479 -11.24 13.48 19.87
C ILE A 479 -9.90 12.94 20.39
N LEU A 480 -9.90 11.77 21.04
CA LEU A 480 -8.70 11.14 21.57
C LEU A 480 -7.71 10.75 20.45
N ALA A 481 -8.22 10.17 19.37
CA ALA A 481 -7.39 9.80 18.22
C ALA A 481 -6.75 11.03 17.55
N MET A 482 -7.51 12.12 17.42
CA MET A 482 -6.98 13.40 16.93
C MET A 482 -5.94 13.96 17.88
N TRP A 483 -6.17 13.97 19.19
CA TRP A 483 -5.20 14.42 20.18
C TRP A 483 -3.87 13.69 20.04
N MET A 484 -3.89 12.36 20.00
CA MET A 484 -2.67 11.54 19.88
C MET A 484 -1.94 11.70 18.55
N LEU A 485 -2.61 12.11 17.47
CA LEU A 485 -1.94 12.39 16.20
C LEU A 485 -1.17 13.71 16.21
N PHE A 486 -1.53 14.66 17.07
CA PHE A 486 -0.92 15.98 17.16
C PHE A 486 0.00 16.19 18.38
N THR A 487 0.06 15.22 19.29
CA THR A 487 0.99 15.18 20.43
C THR A 487 2.02 14.09 20.25
#